data_AF-A0A924I4A0-F1
#
_entry.id   AF-A0A924I4A0-F1
#
_cell.length_a   1.000
_cell.length_b   1.000
_cell.length_c   1.000
_cell.angle_alpha   90.00
_cell.angle_beta   90.00
_cell.angle_gamma   90.00
#
_symmetry.space_group_name_H-M   'P 1'
#
loop_
_entity.id
_entity.type
_entity.pdbx_description
1 polymer ?
#
loop_
_entity_poly.entity_id
_entity_poly.type
_entity_poly.pdbx_seq_one_letter_code
_entity_poly.pdbx_strand_id
1 'polypeptide(L)'
;MTLADLFADPALLPAAKAWFKDVQTKDQHYQPVLTAADKPQITINAATMAQFRPAMAKFYYDEKKYPTYLEQLAIKWPSVPVGR
;
A
#
# COMPACT_ATOMS: atom_id res chain seq x y z
N MET A 1 8.76 9.46 27.72
CA MET A 1 8.78 10.63 26.84
C MET A 1 7.62 10.51 25.87
N THR A 2 6.80 11.55 25.79
CA THR A 2 5.65 11.67 24.88
C THR A 2 5.96 12.71 23.80
N LEU A 3 5.07 12.84 22.82
CA LEU A 3 5.21 13.89 21.80
C LEU A 3 5.08 15.30 22.41
N ALA A 4 4.24 15.49 23.42
CA ALA A 4 4.09 16.78 24.08
C ALA A 4 5.41 17.25 24.74
N ASP A 5 6.15 16.33 25.35
CA ASP A 5 7.45 16.63 25.98
C ASP A 5 8.47 17.12 24.94
N LEU A 6 8.51 16.50 23.76
CA LEU A 6 9.41 16.88 22.66
C LEU A 6 9.12 18.26 22.09
N PHE A 7 7.88 18.75 22.19
CA PHE A 7 7.51 20.10 21.75
C PHE A 7 7.73 21.14 22.85
N ALA A 8 7.63 20.75 24.12
CA ALA A 8 7.76 21.65 25.27
C ALA A 8 9.22 21.93 25.64
N ASP A 9 10.13 20.98 25.42
CA ASP A 9 11.56 21.15 25.70
C ASP A 9 12.42 20.91 24.44
N PRO A 10 13.01 21.97 23.87
CA PRO A 10 13.83 21.87 22.67
C PRO A 10 15.13 21.08 22.88
N ALA A 11 15.58 20.85 24.12
CA ALA A 11 16.77 20.07 24.42
C ALA A 11 16.55 18.55 24.28
N LEU A 12 15.30 18.08 24.37
CA LEU A 12 14.98 16.65 24.29
C LEU A 12 15.18 16.08 22.88
N LEU A 13 14.95 16.88 21.83
CA LEU A 13 15.11 16.40 20.45
C LEU A 13 16.58 16.08 20.10
N PRO A 14 17.57 16.96 20.40
CA PRO A 14 18.99 16.62 20.29
C PRO A 14 19.39 15.41 21.16
N ALA A 15 18.92 15.34 22.40
CA ALA A 15 19.25 14.24 23.32
C ALA A 15 18.74 12.89 22.81
N ALA A 16 17.50 12.85 22.30
CA ALA A 16 16.92 11.65 21.71
C ALA A 16 17.69 11.21 20.44
N LYS A 17 18.12 12.15 19.60
CA LYS A 17 18.95 11.86 18.42
C LYS A 17 20.32 11.29 18.81
N ALA A 18 20.97 11.86 19.82
CA ALA A 18 22.25 11.36 20.34
C ALA A 18 22.09 9.94 20.88
N TRP A 19 21.08 9.70 21.71
CA TRP A 19 20.82 8.35 22.24
C TRP A 19 20.52 7.33 21.14
N PHE A 20 19.72 7.69 20.13
CA PHE A 20 19.43 6.83 18.99
C PHE A 20 20.73 6.40 18.27
N LYS A 21 21.64 7.35 18.02
CA LYS A 21 22.88 7.11 17.29
C LYS A 21 23.95 6.39 18.12
N ASP A 22 24.15 6.86 19.35
CA ASP A 22 25.32 6.48 20.16
C ASP A 22 25.05 5.29 21.08
N VAL A 23 23.77 4.97 21.32
CA VAL A 23 23.34 3.85 22.18
C VAL A 23 22.52 2.84 21.40
N GLN A 24 21.40 3.24 20.78
CA GLN A 24 20.45 2.30 20.20
C GLN A 24 20.99 1.60 18.94
N THR A 25 21.55 2.36 17.99
CA THR A 25 22.07 1.82 16.72
C THR A 25 23.57 1.68 16.69
N LYS A 26 24.22 1.72 17.87
CA LYS A 26 25.68 1.63 18.01
C LYS A 26 26.27 0.42 17.28
N ASP A 27 25.69 -0.75 17.51
CA ASP A 27 26.17 -2.03 16.95
C ASP A 27 25.28 -2.56 15.81
N GLN A 28 24.11 -1.92 15.58
CA GLN A 28 23.09 -2.37 14.63
C GLN A 28 23.02 -1.40 13.46
N HIS A 29 23.62 -1.79 12.34
CA HIS A 29 23.60 -1.02 11.10
C HIS A 29 22.55 -1.55 10.13
N TYR A 30 21.86 -0.62 9.45
CA TYR A 30 20.95 -0.97 8.38
C TYR A 30 21.67 -1.73 7.27
N GLN A 31 21.23 -2.96 7.01
CA GLN A 31 21.67 -3.77 5.88
C GLN A 31 20.55 -3.75 4.83
N PRO A 32 20.75 -3.08 3.68
CA PRO A 32 19.76 -3.06 2.63
C PRO A 32 19.51 -4.49 2.11
N VAL A 33 18.25 -4.91 2.09
CA VAL A 33 17.86 -6.15 1.42
C VAL A 33 18.02 -6.02 -0.11
N LEU A 34 17.94 -4.78 -0.62
CA LEU A 34 18.12 -4.43 -2.02
C LEU A 34 19.36 -3.54 -2.17
N THR A 35 20.19 -3.86 -3.15
CA THR A 35 21.33 -3.09 -3.61
C THR A 35 20.90 -1.96 -4.56
N ALA A 36 21.78 -1.00 -4.81
CA ALA A 36 21.54 0.07 -5.79
C ALA A 36 21.37 -0.45 -7.24
N ALA A 37 21.83 -1.67 -7.51
CA ALA A 37 21.73 -2.29 -8.84
C ALA A 37 20.44 -3.10 -9.02
N ASP A 38 19.71 -3.41 -7.94
CA ASP A 38 18.50 -4.22 -8.01
C ASP A 38 17.39 -3.46 -8.73
N LYS A 39 16.81 -4.14 -9.73
CA LYS A 39 15.67 -3.63 -10.49
C LYS A 39 14.40 -4.33 -10.02
N PRO A 40 13.26 -3.63 -9.98
CA PRO A 40 11.99 -4.27 -9.67
C PRO A 40 11.72 -5.40 -10.67
N GLN A 41 11.39 -6.58 -10.16
CA GLN A 41 11.08 -7.76 -10.98
C GLN A 41 9.67 -7.65 -11.58
N ILE A 42 9.50 -6.76 -12.56
CA ILE A 42 8.22 -6.49 -13.22
C ILE A 42 7.72 -7.67 -14.08
N THR A 43 8.58 -8.67 -14.35
CA THR A 43 8.29 -9.79 -15.25
C THR A 43 7.85 -11.07 -14.53
N ILE A 44 7.92 -11.13 -13.20
CA ILE A 44 7.64 -12.34 -12.41
C ILE A 44 6.26 -12.95 -12.72
N ASN A 45 5.27 -12.11 -13.02
CA ASN A 45 3.91 -12.53 -13.32
C ASN A 45 3.59 -12.53 -14.82
N ALA A 46 4.54 -12.23 -15.71
CA ALA A 46 4.25 -12.02 -17.13
C ALA A 46 3.66 -13.28 -17.78
N ALA A 47 4.25 -14.45 -17.53
CA ALA A 47 3.77 -15.71 -18.08
C ALA A 47 2.36 -16.08 -17.57
N THR A 48 2.15 -15.99 -16.25
CA THR A 48 0.84 -16.22 -15.62
C THR A 48 -0.22 -15.28 -16.18
N MET A 49 0.09 -13.99 -16.30
CA MET A 49 -0.84 -13.01 -16.86
C MET A 49 -1.13 -13.28 -18.33
N ALA A 50 -0.15 -13.71 -19.12
CA ALA A 50 -0.35 -14.09 -20.53
C ALA A 50 -1.29 -15.29 -20.67
N GLN A 51 -1.19 -16.27 -19.76
CA GLN A 51 -2.04 -17.46 -19.76
C GLN A 51 -3.48 -17.14 -19.31
N PHE A 52 -3.67 -16.38 -18.23
CA PHE A 52 -4.98 -16.25 -17.58
C PHE A 52 -5.75 -14.97 -17.94
N ARG A 53 -5.09 -13.87 -18.34
CA ARG A 53 -5.83 -12.64 -18.72
C ARG A 53 -6.89 -12.85 -19.80
N PRO A 54 -6.64 -13.61 -20.89
CA PRO A 54 -7.67 -13.84 -21.91
C PRO A 54 -8.91 -14.53 -21.35
N ALA A 55 -8.71 -15.50 -20.44
CA ALA A 55 -9.79 -16.22 -19.78
C ALA A 55 -10.55 -15.35 -18.77
N MET A 56 -9.89 -14.39 -18.13
CA MET A 56 -10.53 -13.45 -17.20
C MET A 56 -11.31 -12.33 -17.92
N ALA A 57 -10.86 -11.94 -19.11
CA ALA A 57 -11.42 -10.78 -19.84
C ALA A 57 -12.93 -10.86 -20.08
N LYS A 58 -13.48 -12.07 -20.24
CA LYS A 58 -14.93 -12.30 -20.39
C LYS A 58 -15.77 -11.91 -19.17
N PHE A 59 -15.16 -11.76 -18.00
CA PHE A 59 -15.82 -11.38 -16.76
C PHE A 59 -15.56 -9.93 -16.37
N TYR A 60 -14.75 -9.21 -17.15
CA TYR A 60 -14.48 -7.80 -16.88
C TYR A 60 -15.74 -6.98 -17.11
N TYR A 61 -15.77 -5.84 -16.43
CA TYR A 61 -16.84 -4.88 -16.58
C TYR A 61 -16.84 -4.30 -18.00
N ASP A 62 -18.00 -4.29 -18.65
CA ASP A 62 -18.24 -3.76 -19.99
C ASP A 62 -19.08 -2.49 -19.91
N GLU A 63 -18.40 -1.35 -19.78
CA GLU A 63 -19.00 -0.01 -19.67
C GLU A 63 -19.83 0.40 -20.90
N LYS A 64 -19.62 -0.25 -22.06
CA LYS A 64 -20.41 0.01 -23.27
C LYS A 64 -21.79 -0.64 -23.21
N LYS A 65 -21.95 -1.68 -22.39
CA LYS A 65 -23.20 -2.42 -22.22
C LYS A 65 -23.96 -2.03 -20.96
N TYR A 66 -23.24 -1.68 -19.90
CA TYR A 66 -23.84 -1.39 -18.61
C TYR A 66 -23.32 -0.05 -18.06
N PRO A 67 -24.20 0.83 -17.57
CA PRO A 67 -23.83 2.05 -16.86
C PRO A 67 -23.05 1.83 -15.55
N THR A 68 -23.32 0.72 -14.86
CA THR A 68 -22.63 0.36 -13.61
C THR A 68 -22.29 -1.12 -13.53
N TYR A 69 -21.26 -1.46 -12.75
CA TYR A 69 -20.90 -2.88 -12.51
C TYR A 69 -22.02 -3.65 -11.79
N LEU A 70 -22.79 -2.97 -10.93
CA LEU A 70 -23.94 -3.56 -10.27
C LEU A 70 -25.03 -3.96 -11.28
N GLU A 71 -25.28 -3.12 -12.29
CA GLU A 71 -26.20 -3.46 -13.37
C GLU A 71 -25.71 -4.65 -14.21
N GLN A 72 -24.40 -4.75 -14.50
CA GLN A 72 -23.82 -5.92 -15.17
C GLN A 72 -24.04 -7.22 -14.37
N LEU A 73 -24.01 -7.12 -13.04
CA LEU A 73 -24.27 -8.23 -12.12
C LEU A 73 -25.77 -8.46 -11.84
N ALA A 74 -26.66 -7.70 -12.48
CA ALA A 74 -28.10 -7.71 -12.22
C ALA A 74 -28.49 -7.39 -10.75
N ILE A 75 -27.67 -6.58 -10.07
CA ILE A 75 -27.89 -6.14 -8.69
C ILE A 75 -28.58 -4.79 -8.70
N LYS A 76 -29.80 -4.73 -8.14
CA LYS A 76 -30.52 -3.47 -7.95
C LYS A 76 -29.97 -2.72 -6.73
N TRP A 77 -29.49 -1.50 -6.96
CA TRP A 77 -28.98 -0.61 -5.91
C TRP A 77 -29.79 0.69 -5.83
N PRO A 78 -30.04 1.26 -4.64
CA PRO A 78 -29.74 0.72 -3.32
C PRO A 78 -30.58 -0.53 -2.99
N SER A 79 -29.93 -1.54 -2.42
CA SER A 79 -30.57 -2.81 -2.03
C SER A 79 -31.31 -2.72 -0.69
N VAL A 80 -31.18 -1.59 0.00
CA VAL A 80 -31.90 -1.24 1.22
C VAL A 80 -32.90 -0.10 0.94
N PRO A 81 -34.06 -0.05 1.63
CA PRO A 81 -34.93 1.11 1.55
C PRO A 81 -34.12 2.34 1.97
N VAL A 82 -33.98 3.31 1.07
CA VAL A 82 -33.48 4.63 1.44
C VAL A 82 -34.53 5.20 2.40
N GLY A 83 -34.20 5.21 3.70
CA GLY A 83 -35.07 5.74 4.73
C GLY A 83 -35.54 7.14 4.34
N ARG A 84 -36.84 7.37 4.48
CA ARG A 84 -37.44 8.70 4.42
C ARG A 84 -36.93 9.57 5.55
#